data_AF-A0A848NIC1-F1
#
_entry.id   AF-A0A848NIC1-F1
#
_cell.length_a   1.000
_cell.length_b   1.000
_cell.length_c   1.000
_cell.angle_alpha   90.00
_cell.angle_beta   90.00
_cell.angle_gamma   90.00
#
_symmetry.space_group_name_H-M   'P 1'
#
loop_
_entity.id
_entity.type
_entity.pdbx_description
1 polymer ?
#
loop_
_entity_poly.entity_id
_entity_poly.type
_entity_poly.pdbx_seq_one_letter_code
_entity_poly.pdbx_strand_id
1 'polypeptide(L)' 'GVAATLFTERTGLSLAAIAHQWEAASGKGLLDADPTRLRATPLGWRFLNDLQEMFL' A
#
# COMPACT_ATOMS: atom_id res chain seq x y z
N GLY A 1 -1.56 8.37 -5.60
CA GLY A 1 -0.65 7.95 -4.53
C GLY A 1 -0.45 9.11 -3.58
N VAL A 2 -0.29 8.84 -2.29
CA VAL A 2 -0.13 9.83 -1.21
C VAL A 2 1.21 9.65 -0.51
N ALA A 3 1.69 10.68 0.21
CA ALA A 3 2.88 10.54 1.05
C ALA A 3 2.64 9.51 2.15
N ALA A 4 3.63 8.69 2.48
CA ALA A 4 3.49 7.64 3.48
C ALA A 4 3.27 8.19 4.90
N THR A 5 3.76 9.41 5.17
CA THR A 5 3.51 10.12 6.44
C THR A 5 2.02 10.36 6.72
N LEU A 6 1.22 10.59 5.67
CA LEU A 6 -0.22 10.83 5.81
C LEU A 6 -0.96 9.63 6.37
N PHE A 7 -0.46 8.40 6.19
CA PHE A 7 -1.09 7.22 6.77
C PHE A 7 -1.11 7.32 8.29
N THR A 8 0.05 7.56 8.90
CA THR A 8 0.16 7.71 10.35
C THR A 8 -0.60 8.94 10.85
N GLU A 9 -0.55 10.06 10.13
CA GLU A 9 -1.30 11.27 10.51
C GLU A 9 -2.82 11.09 10.46
N ARG A 10 -3.35 10.21 9.61
CA ARG A 10 -4.80 10.01 9.42
C ARG A 10 -5.37 8.83 10.20
N THR A 11 -4.58 7.79 10.42
CA THR A 11 -5.03 6.56 11.11
C THR A 11 -4.50 6.44 12.54
N GLY A 12 -3.43 7.17 12.88
CA GLY A 12 -2.68 6.99 14.12
C GLY A 12 -1.82 5.72 14.15
N LEU A 13 -1.80 4.92 13.07
CA LEU A 13 -1.04 3.69 12.96
C LEU A 13 0.31 3.91 12.27
N SER A 14 1.34 3.20 12.71
CA SER A 14 2.61 3.15 11.99
C SER A 14 2.48 2.35 10.69
N LEU A 15 3.25 2.71 9.67
CA LEU A 15 3.39 1.91 8.44
C LEU A 15 3.83 0.47 8.71
N ALA A 16 4.54 0.24 9.83
CA ALA A 16 4.91 -1.09 10.27
C ALA A 16 3.70 -2.02 10.47
N ALA A 17 2.52 -1.48 10.79
CA ALA A 17 1.29 -2.25 10.97
C ALA A 17 0.80 -2.92 9.67
N ILE A 18 1.18 -2.38 8.51
CA ILE A 18 0.79 -2.89 7.19
C ILE A 18 1.99 -3.39 6.38
N ALA A 19 3.18 -3.46 6.97
CA ALA A 19 4.43 -3.75 6.25
C ALA A 19 4.41 -5.12 5.57
N HIS A 20 3.83 -6.14 6.21
CA HIS A 20 3.74 -7.48 5.63
C HIS A 20 2.88 -7.50 4.35
N GLN A 21 1.71 -6.86 4.41
CA GLN A 21 0.78 -6.75 3.28
C GLN A 21 1.36 -5.87 2.18
N TRP A 22 2.07 -4.80 2.56
CA TRP A 22 2.78 -3.90 1.65
C TRP A 22 3.84 -4.64 0.83
N GLU A 23 4.73 -5.40 1.49
CA GLU A 23 5.75 -6.21 0.83
C GLU A 23 5.13 -7.25 -0.11
N ALA A 24 4.08 -7.94 0.33
CA ALA A 24 3.39 -8.92 -0.50
C ALA A 24 2.72 -8.28 -1.74
N ALA A 25 2.08 -7.12 -1.59
CA ALA A 25 1.45 -6.40 -2.69
C ALA A 25 2.48 -5.78 -3.66
N SER A 26 3.60 -5.30 -3.14
CA SER A 26 4.74 -4.80 -3.93
C SER A 26 5.42 -5.92 -4.71
N GLY A 27 5.63 -7.09 -4.08
CA GLY A 27 6.16 -8.28 -4.75
C GLY A 27 5.25 -8.82 -5.86
N LYS A 28 3.94 -8.62 -5.76
CA LYS A 28 2.96 -8.88 -6.84
C LYS A 28 2.90 -7.78 -7.91
N GLY A 29 3.67 -6.70 -7.76
CA GLY A 29 3.65 -5.54 -8.64
C GLY A 29 2.36 -4.72 -8.57
N LEU A 30 1.55 -4.88 -7.52
CA LEU A 30 0.29 -4.15 -7.32
C LEU A 30 0.53 -2.78 -6.67
N LEU A 31 1.53 -2.69 -5.79
CA LEU A 31 1.98 -1.44 -5.17
C LEU A 31 3.35 -1.03 -5.69
N ASP A 32 3.58 0.27 -5.68
CA ASP A 32 4.89 0.86 -5.91
C ASP A 32 5.81 0.51 -4.72
N ALA A 33 7.06 0.11 -5.00
CA ALA A 33 8.00 -0.31 -3.96
C ALA A 33 8.61 0.88 -3.20
N ASP A 34 8.40 2.12 -3.65
CA ASP A 34 8.85 3.32 -2.95
C ASP A 34 8.16 3.45 -1.57
N PRO A 35 8.90 3.28 -0.46
CA PRO A 35 8.32 3.30 0.89
C PRO A 35 7.90 4.72 1.32
N THR A 36 8.30 5.76 0.59
CA THR A 36 7.94 7.15 0.91
C THR A 36 6.56 7.52 0.37
N ARG A 37 5.99 6.70 -0.52
CA ARG A 37 4.74 7.01 -1.21
C ARG A 37 3.81 5.82 -1.36
N LEU A 38 2.63 5.94 -0.75
CA LEU A 38 1.57 4.94 -0.86
C LEU A 38 0.86 5.07 -2.21
N ARG A 39 1.13 4.15 -3.14
CA ARG A 39 0.61 4.21 -4.51
C ARG A 39 0.41 2.83 -5.12
N ALA A 40 -0.77 2.60 -5.70
CA ALA A 40 -0.98 1.47 -6.61
C ALA A 40 -0.36 1.72 -7.99
N THR A 41 0.23 0.67 -8.55
CA THR A 41 0.72 0.64 -9.93
C THR A 41 -0.47 0.57 -10.91
N PRO A 42 -0.26 0.75 -12.23
CA PRO A 42 -1.33 0.51 -13.21
C PRO A 42 -1.95 -0.89 -13.11
N LEU A 43 -1.16 -1.91 -12.74
CA LEU A 43 -1.65 -3.26 -12.48
C LEU A 43 -2.51 -3.31 -11.22
N GLY A 44 -2.04 -2.69 -10.12
CA GLY A 44 -2.82 -2.57 -8.88
C GLY A 44 -4.15 -1.87 -9.08
N TRP A 45 -4.23 -0.85 -9.94
CA TRP A 45 -5.48 -0.20 -10.30
C TRP A 45 -6.44 -1.12 -11.07
N ARG A 46 -5.92 -2.03 -11.90
CA ARG A 46 -6.73 -2.98 -12.65
C ARG A 46 -7.28 -4.10 -11.74
N PHE A 47 -6.57 -4.42 -10.68
CA PHE A 47 -6.94 -5.41 -9.66
C PHE A 47 -7.16 -4.74 -8.30
N LEU A 48 -7.87 -3.61 -8.30
CA LEU A 48 -8.02 -2.78 -7.10
C LEU A 48 -8.80 -3.49 -5.98
N ASN A 49 -9.72 -4.38 -6.33
CA ASN A 49 -10.46 -5.18 -5.34
C ASN A 49 -9.52 -6.17 -4.64
N ASP A 50 -8.79 -6.97 -5.42
CA ASP A 50 -7.81 -7.93 -4.88
C ASP A 50 -6.74 -7.22 -4.04
N LEU A 51 -6.31 -6.03 -4.46
CA LEU A 51 -5.37 -5.21 -3.70
C LEU A 51 -5.96 -4.76 -2.37
N GLN A 52 -7.21 -4.28 -2.34
CA GLN A 52 -7.86 -3.84 -1.10
C GLN A 52 -8.12 -5.00 -0.13
N GLU A 53 -8.51 -6.17 -0.64
CA GLU A 53 -8.73 -7.38 0.16
C GLU A 53 -7.47 -7.83 0.91
N MET A 54 -6.27 -7.48 0.42
CA MET A 54 -5.02 -7.76 1.14
C MET A 54 -4.85 -6.96 2.44
N PHE A 55 -5.68 -5.94 2.70
CA PHE A 55 -5.60 -5.05 3.87
C PHE A 55 -6.84 -5.08 4.77
N LEU A 56 -7.79 -6.00 4.51
CA LEU A 56 -8.97 -6.26 5.33
C LEU A 56 -8.70 -7.40 6.33
#